data_AF-A0A0G0G5W6-F1
#
_entry.id   AF-A0A0G0G5W6-F1
#
_cell.length_a   1.000
_cell.length_b   1.000
_cell.length_c   1.000
_cell.angle_alpha   90.00
_cell.angle_beta   90.00
_cell.angle_gamma   90.00
#
_symmetry.space_group_name_H-M   'P 1'
#
loop_
_entity.id
_entity.type
_entity.pdbx_description
1 polymer ?
#
loop_
_entity_poly.entity_id
_entity_poly.type
_entity_poly.pdbx_seq_one_letter_code
_entity_poly.pdbx_strand_id
1 'polypeptide(L)' 'MNVEVEIKIEIDNFDEVKAKVAAIGKLIKSIHQVDDYFIPSHRDFLLRNRTRPSGYAYGQTPIK' A
#
# COMPACT_ATOMS: atom_id res chain seq x y z
N MET A 1 -13.27 -16.42 6.14
CA MET A 1 -13.44 -15.28 5.22
C MET A 1 -12.51 -14.20 5.73
N ASN A 2 -11.28 -14.14 5.20
CA ASN A 2 -10.22 -13.27 5.73
C ASN A 2 -10.09 -12.11 4.74
N VAL A 3 -10.95 -11.12 4.90
CA VAL A 3 -10.95 -9.91 4.09
C VAL A 3 -10.38 -8.79 4.94
N GLU A 4 -9.28 -8.21 4.49
CA GLU A 4 -8.70 -7.00 5.05
C GLU A 4 -9.04 -5.83 4.14
N VAL A 5 -9.41 -4.69 4.74
CA VAL A 5 -9.68 -3.44 4.03
C VAL A 5 -8.61 -2.44 4.43
N GLU A 6 -7.75 -2.07 3.48
CA GLU A 6 -6.66 -1.11 3.66
C GLU A 6 -6.86 0.10 2.74
N ILE A 7 -6.62 1.31 3.26
CA ILE A 7 -6.66 2.56 2.49
C ILE A 7 -5.27 3.22 2.55
N LYS A 8 -4.66 3.43 1.38
CA LYS A 8 -3.38 4.13 1.24
C LYS A 8 -3.62 5.51 0.66
N ILE A 9 -3.10 6.54 1.34
CA ILE A 9 -3.18 7.93 0.93
C ILE A 9 -1.77 8.53 0.89
N GLU A 10 -1.53 9.40 -0.08
CA GLU A 10 -0.35 10.24 -0.10
C GLU A 10 -0.51 11.35 0.94
N ILE A 11 0.58 11.70 1.62
CA ILE A 11 0.59 12.74 2.65
C ILE A 11 1.48 13.88 2.16
N ASP A 12 0.86 15.01 1.84
CA ASP A 12 1.58 16.21 1.41
C ASP A 12 2.22 16.96 2.58
N ASN A 13 1.55 16.98 3.74
CA ASN A 13 2.02 17.70 4.94
C ASN A 13 2.07 16.76 6.15
N PHE A 14 3.27 16.24 6.42
CA PHE A 14 3.49 15.28 7.49
C PHE A 14 3.24 15.87 8.89
N ASP A 15 3.62 17.12 9.14
CA ASP A 15 3.54 17.72 10.47
C ASP A 15 2.09 17.93 10.92
N GLU A 16 1.22 18.36 10.01
CA GLU A 16 -0.21 18.52 10.28
C GLU A 16 -0.87 17.17 10.59
N VAL A 17 -0.55 16.13 9.80
CA VAL A 17 -1.08 14.78 10.03
C VAL A 17 -0.60 14.23 11.37
N LYS A 18 0.69 14.41 11.68
CA LYS A 18 1.26 13.99 12.96
C LYS A 18 0.57 14.66 14.15
N ALA A 19 0.28 15.96 14.07
CA ALA A 19 -0.45 16.68 15.11
C ALA A 19 -1.88 16.15 15.30
N LYS A 20 -2.62 15.89 14.21
CA LYS A 20 -3.97 15.31 14.25
C LYS A 20 -3.97 13.89 14.84
N VAL A 21 -3.04 13.05 14.39
CA VAL A 21 -2.91 11.67 14.88
C VAL A 21 -2.52 11.65 16.35
N ALA A 22 -1.65 12.55 16.81
CA ALA A 22 -1.28 12.67 18.22
C ALA A 22 -2.44 13.14 19.12
N ALA A 23 -3.38 13.93 18.57
CA ALA A 23 -4.56 14.40 19.31
C ALA A 23 -5.65 13.32 19.45
N ILE A 24 -5.82 12.46 18.44
CA ILE A 24 -6.90 11.48 18.37
C ILE A 24 -6.44 10.09 18.83
N GLY A 25 -5.19 9.73 18.52
CA GLY A 25 -4.64 8.40 18.68
C GLY A 25 -3.48 8.35 19.67
N LYS A 26 -3.16 7.14 20.11
CA LYS A 26 -1.97 6.85 20.89
C LYS A 26 -1.06 5.96 20.05
N LEU A 27 0.19 6.38 19.86
CA LEU A 27 1.19 5.51 19.24
C LEU A 27 1.46 4.33 20.18
N ILE A 28 1.12 3.12 19.73
CA ILE A 28 1.29 1.90 20.53
C ILE A 28 2.74 1.40 20.47
N LYS A 29 3.35 1.41 19.29
CA LYS A 29 4.73 0.94 19.08
C LYS A 29 5.31 1.54 17.81
N SER A 30 6.55 2.02 17.89
CA SER A 30 7.36 2.29 16.70
C SER A 30 8.02 0.99 16.24
N ILE A 31 7.87 0.65 14.97
CA ILE A 31 8.42 -0.57 14.38
C ILE A 31 9.19 -0.18 13.12
N HIS A 32 10.43 -0.65 13.02
CA HIS A 32 11.13 -0.66 11.74
C HIS A 32 10.69 -1.91 10.98
N GLN A 33 9.87 -1.73 9.94
CA GLN A 33 9.34 -2.81 9.14
C GLN A 33 10.13 -2.93 7.84
N VAL A 34 10.64 -4.13 7.58
CA VAL A 34 11.28 -4.52 6.31
C VAL A 34 10.55 -5.77 5.83
N ASP A 35 9.93 -5.68 4.66
CA ASP A 35 9.16 -6.78 4.09
C ASP A 35 10.01 -7.57 3.10
N ASP A 36 10.30 -8.83 3.44
CA ASP A 36 10.94 -9.77 2.52
C ASP A 36 9.88 -10.53 1.72
N TYR A 37 9.79 -10.23 0.42
CA TYR A 37 8.84 -10.88 -0.49
C TYR A 37 9.47 -12.14 -1.11
N PHE A 38 8.90 -13.31 -0.82
CA PHE A 38 9.21 -14.52 -1.57
C PHE A 38 8.55 -14.47 -2.96
N ILE A 39 9.37 -14.50 -4.01
CA ILE A 39 8.93 -14.53 -5.40
C ILE A 39 9.25 -15.92 -5.96
N PRO A 40 8.26 -16.82 -6.12
CA PRO A 40 8.50 -18.10 -6.77
C PRO A 40 8.94 -17.92 -8.23
N SER A 41 9.72 -18.87 -8.74
CA SER A 41 10.23 -18.87 -10.12
C SER A 41 9.10 -18.83 -11.16
N HIS A 42 7.96 -19.44 -10.85
CA HIS A 42 6.72 -19.34 -11.60
C HIS A 42 5.93 -18.12 -11.12
N ARG A 43 5.84 -17.09 -11.98
CA ARG A 43 5.20 -15.78 -11.65
C ARG A 43 3.69 -15.75 -11.91
N ASP A 44 3.02 -16.90 -11.88
CA ASP A 44 1.60 -17.05 -12.24
C ASP A 44 0.68 -16.21 -11.32
N PHE A 45 1.15 -15.91 -10.10
CA PHE A 45 0.44 -15.07 -9.13
C PHE A 45 0.34 -13.58 -9.52
N LEU A 46 1.25 -13.05 -10.35
CA LEU A 46 1.18 -11.68 -10.88
C LEU A 46 0.20 -11.57 -12.06
N LEU A 47 -0.07 -12.68 -12.75
CA LEU A 47 -0.86 -12.70 -13.98
C LEU A 47 -2.36 -12.81 -13.69
N ARG A 48 -2.76 -13.35 -12.54
CA ARG A 48 -4.16 -13.58 -12.16
C ARG A 48 -5.01 -12.31 -12.03
N ASN A 49 -4.37 -11.14 -11.92
CA ASN A 49 -5.04 -9.84 -11.79
C ASN A 49 -5.03 -8.98 -13.08
N ARG A 50 -4.48 -9.48 -14.21
CA ARG A 50 -4.41 -8.71 -15.47
C ARG A 50 -5.72 -8.63 -16.24
N THR A 51 -6.75 -9.40 -15.87
CA THR A 51 -8.08 -9.36 -16.48
C THR A 51 -9.11 -8.75 -15.53
N ARG A 52 -8.88 -7.50 -15.10
CA ARG A 52 -9.99 -6.65 -14.60
C ARG A 52 -10.47 -5.76 -15.75
N PRO A 53 -11.79 -5.65 -16.00
CA PRO A 53 -12.30 -4.74 -17.01
C PRO A 53 -12.29 -3.30 -16.47
N SER A 54 -11.10 -2.68 -16.43
CA SER A 54 -10.93 -1.21 -16.44
C SER A 54 -9.44 -0.85 -16.30
N GLY A 55 -8.76 -0.65 -17.44
CA GLY A 55 -7.87 0.48 -17.70
C GLY A 55 -6.61 0.76 -16.88
N TYR A 56 -6.33 0.13 -15.74
CA TYR A 56 -5.16 0.49 -14.92
C TYR A 56 -4.31 -0.75 -14.57
N ALA A 57 -3.11 -0.79 -15.11
CA ALA A 57 -2.06 -1.73 -14.70
C ALA A 57 -1.17 -1.05 -13.64
N TYR A 58 -0.87 -1.76 -12.54
CA TYR A 58 0.07 -1.30 -11.52
C TYR A 58 1.45 -1.06 -12.14
N GLY A 59 2.03 0.13 -11.94
CA GLY A 59 3.45 0.41 -12.20
C GLY A 59 3.78 1.21 -13.48
N GLN A 60 2.83 1.86 -14.13
CA GLN A 60 3.13 2.84 -15.18
C GLN A 60 2.77 4.25 -14.70
N THR A 61 3.77 5.00 -14.25
CA THR A 61 3.72 6.46 -14.33
C THR A 61 3.63 6.85 -15.80
N PRO A 62 2.70 7.72 -16.22
CA PRO A 62 2.68 8.20 -17.59
C PRO A 62 3.95 9.02 -17.83
N ILE A 63 4.83 8.53 -18.70
CA ILE A 63 5.91 9.34 -19.27
C ILE A 63 5.21 10.31 -20.22
N LYS A 64 5.25 11.60 -19.89
CA LYS A 64 4.90 12.68 -20.82
C LYS A 64 5.91 12.74 -21.97
#